data_AF-A0A4R0XBD2-F1
#
_entry.id   AF-A0A4R0XBD2-F1
#
_cell.length_a   1.000
_cell.length_b   1.000
_cell.length_c   1.000
_cell.angle_alpha   90.00
_cell.angle_beta   90.00
_cell.angle_gamma   90.00
#
_symmetry.space_group_name_H-M   'P 1'
#
loop_
_entity.id
_entity.type
_entity.pdbx_description
1 polymer ?
#
loop_
_entity_poly.entity_id
_entity_poly.type
_entity_poly.pdbx_seq_one_letter_code
_entity_poly.pdbx_strand_id
1 'polypeptide(L)' 'MNNFPHIEVDKLLRKIATGAVALPLVRMEKSQKTAKGVHVADLAMFIDERREAARKECEQLTGVRCGQLPCARSA' A
#
# COMPACT_ATOMS: atom_id res chain seq x y z
N MET A 1 -0.57 -1.52 -25.51
CA MET A 1 -0.31 -2.58 -24.52
C MET A 1 -0.12 -1.92 -23.15
N ASN A 2 -1.21 -1.53 -22.47
CA ASN A 2 -1.12 -0.88 -21.15
C ASN A 2 -2.02 -1.62 -20.17
N ASN A 3 -1.37 -2.36 -19.28
CA ASN A 3 -1.97 -3.16 -18.23
C ASN A 3 -2.56 -2.20 -17.18
N PHE A 4 -3.84 -2.38 -16.82
CA PHE A 4 -4.62 -1.65 -15.79
C PHE A 4 -5.13 -0.22 -16.11
N PRO A 5 -6.21 -0.07 -16.90
CA PRO A 5 -6.88 1.22 -17.12
C PRO A 5 -7.65 1.77 -15.90
N HIS A 6 -7.93 0.96 -14.87
CA HIS A 6 -8.94 1.28 -13.84
C HIS A 6 -8.36 1.53 -12.43
N ILE A 7 -7.11 1.13 -12.18
CA ILE A 7 -6.38 1.59 -10.99
C ILE A 7 -5.80 2.94 -11.38
N GLU A 8 -6.57 4.01 -11.13
CA GLU A 8 -6.12 5.35 -11.43
C GLU A 8 -4.91 5.68 -10.56
N VAL A 9 -3.73 5.53 -11.14
CA VAL A 9 -2.48 6.08 -10.64
C VAL A 9 -2.68 7.55 -10.25
N ASP A 10 -3.54 8.27 -10.97
CA ASP A 10 -3.94 9.64 -10.65
C ASP A 10 -4.60 9.76 -9.25
N LYS A 11 -5.49 8.84 -8.87
CA LYS A 11 -6.10 8.82 -7.52
C LYS A 11 -5.08 8.51 -6.44
N LEU A 12 -4.15 7.59 -6.70
CA LEU A 12 -3.05 7.30 -5.76
C LEU A 12 -2.15 8.54 -5.59
N LEU A 13 -1.77 9.17 -6.70
CA LEU A 13 -0.96 10.39 -6.70
C LEU A 13 -1.65 11.55 -6.00
N ARG A 14 -2.97 11.73 -6.20
CA ARG A 14 -3.75 12.74 -5.47
C ARG A 14 -3.78 12.45 -3.97
N LYS A 15 -4.00 11.19 -3.56
CA LYS A 15 -3.98 10.80 -2.14
C LYS A 15 -2.62 11.00 -1.48
N ILE A 16 -1.54 10.73 -2.21
CA ILE A 16 -0.18 11.02 -1.74
C ILE A 16 0.02 12.54 -1.63
N ALA A 17 -0.39 13.31 -2.64
CA ALA A 17 -0.29 14.77 -2.63
C ALA A 17 -1.12 15.44 -1.53
N THR A 18 -2.29 14.89 -1.20
CA THR A 18 -3.13 15.37 -0.08
C THR A 18 -2.65 14.87 1.29
N GLY A 19 -1.56 14.09 1.36
CA GLY A 19 -1.03 13.54 2.61
C GLY A 19 -1.90 12.42 3.21
N ALA A 20 -2.92 11.95 2.50
CA ALA A 20 -3.75 10.83 2.94
C ALA A 20 -2.99 9.49 2.85
N VAL A 21 -1.93 9.45 2.03
CA VAL A 21 -0.95 8.37 1.96
C VAL A 21 0.42 8.99 2.20
N ALA A 22 1.01 8.70 3.36
CA ALA A 22 2.31 9.21 3.78
C ALA A 22 3.46 8.48 3.05
N LEU A 23 3.50 8.58 1.72
CA LEU A 23 4.58 8.07 0.90
C LEU A 23 5.39 9.23 0.32
N PRO A 24 6.71 9.27 0.52
CA PRO A 24 7.56 10.30 -0.07
C PRO A 24 7.62 10.12 -1.59
N LEU A 25 7.04 11.07 -2.31
CA LEU A 25 6.96 11.05 -3.77
C LEU A 25 8.18 11.74 -4.39
N VAL A 26 9.01 10.98 -5.09
CA VAL A 26 10.17 11.49 -5.82
C VAL A 26 9.78 11.75 -7.27
N ARG A 27 10.08 12.96 -7.76
CA ARG A 27 9.89 13.33 -9.17
C ARG A 27 11.25 13.23 -9.87
N MET A 28 11.34 12.44 -10.94
CA MET A 28 12.60 12.26 -11.66
C MET A 28 13.01 13.49 -12.49
N GLU A 29 12.07 14.36 -12.85
CA GLU A 29 12.31 15.67 -13.48
C GLU A 29 11.21 16.67 -13.13
N LYS A 30 11.38 17.93 -13.58
CA LYS A 30 10.45 19.05 -13.39
C LYS A 30 9.20 19.02 -14.30
N SER A 31 9.05 18.04 -15.20
CA SER A 31 7.92 17.99 -16.13
C SER A 31 6.66 17.35 -15.51
N GLN A 32 5.49 17.82 -15.95
CA GLN A 32 4.19 17.35 -15.43
C GLN A 32 3.90 15.90 -15.79
N LYS A 33 4.49 15.39 -16.88
CA LYS A 33 4.39 13.99 -17.36
C LYS A 33 5.56 13.11 -16.93
N THR A 34 6.45 13.58 -16.06
CA THR A 34 7.61 12.78 -15.66
C THR A 34 7.22 11.59 -14.80
N ALA A 35 7.98 10.51 -14.92
CA ALA A 35 7.95 9.38 -13.99
C ALA A 35 8.06 9.87 -12.54
N LYS A 36 7.03 9.53 -11.76
CA LYS A 36 7.00 9.74 -10.32
C LYS A 36 7.31 8.39 -9.68
N GLY A 37 8.33 8.36 -8.84
CA GLY A 37 8.78 7.18 -8.12
C GLY A 37 8.58 7.35 -6.62
N VAL A 38 8.61 6.23 -5.92
CA VAL A 38 8.78 6.18 -4.46
C VAL A 38 10.03 5.36 -4.20
N HIS A 39 10.78 5.69 -3.15
CA HIS A 39 11.92 4.86 -2.77
C HIS A 39 11.40 3.48 -2.36
N VAL A 40 12.09 2.41 -2.81
CA VAL A 40 11.62 1.04 -2.59
C VAL A 40 11.54 0.71 -1.09
N ALA A 41 12.48 1.21 -0.28
CA ALA A 41 12.45 1.00 1.16
C ALA A 41 11.26 1.70 1.85
N ASP A 42 10.92 2.93 1.44
CA ASP A 42 9.78 3.66 2.00
C ASP A 42 8.46 2.97 1.62
N LEU A 43 8.38 2.43 0.40
CA LEU A 43 7.24 1.64 -0.03
C LEU A 43 7.11 0.35 0.78
N ALA A 44 8.23 -0.34 1.06
CA ALA A 44 8.23 -1.54 1.87
C ALA A 44 7.73 -1.26 3.30
N MET A 45 8.28 -0.23 3.95
CA MET A 45 7.85 0.20 5.29
C MET A 45 6.37 0.54 5.33
N PHE A 46 5.88 1.32 4.36
CA PHE A 46 4.46 1.67 4.29
C PHE A 46 3.57 0.43 4.14
N ILE A 47 3.96 -0.54 3.31
CA ILE A 47 3.18 -1.79 3.15
C ILE A 47 3.18 -2.59 4.46
N ASP A 48 4.30 -2.67 5.16
CA ASP A 48 4.42 -3.40 6.41
C ASP A 48 3.59 -2.76 7.52
N GLU A 49 3.58 -1.44 7.66
CA GLU A 49 2.71 -0.71 8.60
C GLU A 49 1.23 -0.95 8.33
N ARG A 50 0.82 -0.88 7.06
CA ARG A 50 -0.57 -1.13 6.66
C ARG A 50 -0.96 -2.59 6.90
N ARG A 51 -0.05 -3.53 6.71
CA ARG A 51 -0.23 -4.95 7.03
C ARG A 51 -0.37 -5.16 8.53
N GLU A 52 0.47 -4.52 9.34
CA GLU A 52 0.40 -4.65 10.80
C GLU A 52 -0.91 -4.09 11.34
N ALA A 53 -1.36 -2.93 10.86
CA ALA A 53 -2.65 -2.35 11.22
C ALA A 53 -3.81 -3.31 10.88
N ALA A 54 -3.83 -3.85 9.66
CA ALA A 54 -4.84 -4.82 9.25
C ALA A 54 -4.79 -6.11 10.10
N ARG A 55 -3.58 -6.59 10.45
CA ARG A 55 -3.43 -7.74 11.34
C ARG A 55 -3.99 -7.47 12.74
N LYS A 56 -3.73 -6.29 13.31
CA LYS A 56 -4.30 -5.87 14.60
C LYS A 56 -5.82 -5.81 14.55
N GLU A 57 -6.40 -5.24 13.50
CA GLU A 57 -7.86 -5.21 13.31
C GLU A 57 -8.44 -6.63 13.20
N CYS A 58 -7.82 -7.50 12.39
CA CYS A 58 -8.23 -8.91 12.30
C CYS A 58 -8.11 -9.63 13.65
N GLU A 59 -7.04 -9.40 14.40
CA GLU A 59 -6.83 -9.98 15.73
C GLU A 59 -7.91 -9.54 16.72
N GLN A 60 -8.28 -8.26 16.70
CA GLN A 60 -9.35 -7.71 17.54
C GLN A 60 -10.72 -8.28 17.18
N LEU A 61 -11.00 -8.45 15.88
CA LEU A 61 -12.31 -8.93 15.40
C LEU A 61 -12.48 -10.44 15.56
N THR A 62 -11.42 -11.22 15.38
CA THR A 62 -11.49 -12.68 15.34
C THR A 62 -10.93 -13.36 16.59
N GLY A 63 -10.18 -12.64 17.44
CA GLY A 63 -9.50 -13.22 18.61
C GLY A 63 -8.34 -14.16 18.26
N VAL A 64 -8.00 -14.32 16.98
CA VAL A 64 -6.96 -15.22 16.47
C VAL A 64 -5.85 -14.39 15.81
N ARG A 65 -4.59 -14.72 16.09
CA ARG A 65 -3.42 -14.10 15.44
C ARG A 65 -3.44 -14.33 13.93
N CYS A 66 -3.83 -13.29 13.18
CA CYS A 66 -3.84 -13.31 11.73
C CYS A 66 -2.38 -13.31 11.25
N GLY A 67 -1.94 -14.45 10.74
CA GLY A 67 -0.52 -14.75 10.48
C GLY A 67 -0.18 -16.21 10.81
N GLN A 68 -1.03 -16.90 11.56
CA GLN A 68 -0.94 -18.33 11.82
C GLN A 68 -2.29 -19.02 11.61
N LEU A 69 -2.93 -18.75 10.48
CA LEU A 69 -3.85 -19.73 9.91
C LEU A 69 -2.97 -20.66 9.07
N PRO A 70 -2.65 -21.88 9.56
CA PRO A 70 -2.33 -22.92 8.62
C PRO A 70 -3.55 -23.01 7.70
N CYS A 71 -3.29 -22.93 6.40
CA CYS A 71 -4.15 -23.64 5.47
C CYS A 71 -4.50 -25.01 6.11
N ALA A 72 -5.79 -25.28 6.29
CA ALA A 72 -6.36 -26.45 6.95
C ALA A 72 -6.33 -26.50 8.49
N ARG A 73 -7.53 -26.39 9.08
CA ARG A 73 -8.14 -27.40 9.97
C ARG A 73 -9.66 -27.17 9.90
N SER A 74 -10.38 -27.86 9.00
CA SER A 74 -11.11 -29.10 9.27
C SER A 74 -12.12 -28.97 10.42
N ALA A 75 -13.37 -28.69 10.04
CA ALA A 75 -14.59 -29.38 10.46
C ALA A 75 -15.71 -29.01 9.48
#